data_AF-A0A8C5LXJ6-F1
#
_entry.id   AF-A0A8C5LXJ6-F1
#
_cell.length_a   1.000
_cell.length_b   1.000
_cell.length_c   1.000
_cell.angle_alpha   90.00
_cell.angle_beta   90.00
_cell.angle_gamma   90.00
#
_symmetry.space_group_name_H-M   'P 1'
#
loop_
_entity.id
_entity.type
_entity.pdbx_description
1 polymer ?
#
loop_
_entity_poly.entity_id
_entity_poly.type
_entity_poly.pdbx_seq_one_letter_code
_entity_poly.pdbx_strand_id
1 'polypeptide(L)'
;MVRRALPKDQRDLIVKKYQSGEGYKKISKELDISWNTVKAVIIKWRKYGAPLTLPTTGRPSKCDEKIRKLDKEAVKRPTGKAVVRRELPKDQRDLIVKRYQSGEGYKRISKELDISWNTVKAVIIKWRKYGTTLTLPRTGRPYKCNEKTTRKLVKEAAKRPTATLKELQEYLASTGCVVHVTTISRILHMSGLWGRAARLKTFLKKNLKDQLNFAKTQHSRANCVEIPEVTEPEGSREKQIDQS
;
A
#
# COMPACT_ATOMS: atom_id res chain seq x y z
N MET A 1 32.29 27.84 -37.64
CA MET A 1 33.59 28.19 -37.04
C MET A 1 33.63 27.79 -35.57
N VAL A 2 34.42 26.76 -35.24
CA VAL A 2 34.59 26.31 -33.84
C VAL A 2 35.42 27.36 -33.10
N ARG A 3 34.83 28.03 -32.09
CA ARG A 3 35.58 28.97 -31.26
C ARG A 3 36.61 28.20 -30.43
N ARG A 4 37.87 28.16 -30.87
CA ARG A 4 38.98 27.62 -30.08
C ARG A 4 39.09 28.39 -28.76
N ALA A 5 39.24 27.67 -27.66
CA ALA A 5 39.41 28.27 -26.35
C ALA A 5 40.79 28.95 -26.27
N LEU A 6 40.86 30.14 -25.64
CA LEU A 6 42.13 30.82 -25.43
C LEU A 6 43.10 29.97 -24.59
N PRO A 7 44.42 30.03 -24.88
CA PRO A 7 45.45 29.43 -24.03
C PRO A 7 45.30 29.85 -22.56
N LYS A 8 45.70 28.97 -21.64
CA LYS A 8 45.53 29.20 -20.19
C LYS A 8 46.31 30.45 -19.74
N ASP A 9 47.52 30.62 -20.24
CA ASP A 9 48.41 31.73 -19.89
C ASP A 9 47.82 33.10 -20.26
N GLN A 10 47.16 33.17 -21.42
CA GLN A 10 46.45 34.39 -21.82
C GLN A 10 45.22 34.68 -20.97
N ARG A 11 44.51 33.65 -20.49
CA ARG A 11 43.36 33.84 -19.57
C ARG A 11 43.80 34.34 -18.20
N ASP A 12 44.90 33.82 -17.69
CA ASP A 12 45.46 34.21 -16.40
C ASP A 12 46.04 35.63 -16.46
N LEU A 13 46.66 36.01 -17.59
CA LEU A 13 47.12 37.38 -17.85
C LEU A 13 45.96 38.39 -17.92
N ILE A 14 44.84 38.02 -18.56
CA ILE A 14 43.61 38.83 -18.58
C ILE A 14 43.08 39.07 -17.16
N VAL A 15 43.05 38.04 -16.32
CA VAL A 15 42.57 38.15 -14.94
C VAL A 15 43.52 39.00 -14.10
N LYS A 16 44.84 38.87 -14.27
CA LYS A 16 45.85 39.67 -13.57
C LYS A 16 45.76 41.16 -13.90
N LYS A 17 45.64 41.52 -15.18
CA LYS A 17 45.43 42.92 -15.62
C LYS A 17 44.09 43.50 -15.15
N TYR A 18 43.07 42.66 -15.03
CA TYR A 18 41.79 43.08 -14.47
C TYR A 18 41.87 43.35 -12.96
N GLN A 19 42.62 42.55 -12.21
CA GLN A 19 42.87 42.77 -10.78
C GLN A 19 43.70 44.03 -10.52
N SER A 20 44.60 44.43 -11.44
CA SER A 20 45.32 45.70 -11.36
C SER A 20 44.48 46.94 -11.72
N GLY A 21 43.17 46.77 -11.94
CA GLY A 21 42.21 47.87 -12.14
C GLY A 21 42.00 48.29 -13.60
N GLU A 22 42.55 47.56 -14.57
CA GLU A 22 42.38 47.90 -15.99
C GLU A 22 40.99 47.52 -16.52
N GLY A 23 40.40 48.43 -17.29
CA GLY A 23 39.09 48.23 -17.89
C GLY A 23 39.09 47.23 -19.05
N TYR A 24 37.97 46.52 -19.25
CA TYR A 24 37.81 45.46 -20.27
C TYR A 24 38.21 45.87 -21.70
N LYS A 25 37.91 47.12 -22.11
CA LYS A 25 38.25 47.63 -23.45
C LYS A 25 39.75 47.88 -23.61
N LYS A 26 40.43 48.26 -22.52
CA LYS A 26 41.88 48.49 -22.49
C LYS A 26 42.61 47.15 -22.62
N ILE A 27 42.24 46.17 -21.80
CA ILE A 27 42.77 44.79 -21.86
C ILE A 27 42.54 44.15 -23.24
N SER A 28 41.38 44.41 -23.86
CA SER A 28 41.03 43.89 -25.19
C SER A 28 41.95 44.45 -26.29
N LYS A 29 42.22 45.76 -26.28
CA LYS A 29 43.13 46.40 -27.25
C LYS A 29 44.58 45.98 -27.05
N GLU A 30 45.01 45.84 -25.79
CA GLU A 30 46.41 45.52 -25.47
C GLU A 30 46.79 44.06 -25.74
N LEU A 31 45.84 43.13 -25.63
CA LEU A 31 46.10 41.70 -25.85
C LEU A 31 45.62 41.21 -27.22
N ASP A 32 45.11 42.11 -28.07
CA ASP A 32 44.47 41.81 -29.37
C ASP A 32 43.42 40.69 -29.30
N ILE A 33 42.61 40.73 -28.24
CA ILE A 33 41.57 39.74 -27.96
C ILE A 33 40.22 40.45 -27.98
N SER A 34 39.24 39.87 -28.65
CA SER A 34 37.88 40.42 -28.70
C SER A 34 37.37 40.73 -27.29
N TRP A 35 36.81 41.94 -27.13
CA TRP A 35 36.25 42.42 -25.87
C TRP A 35 35.24 41.44 -25.25
N ASN A 36 34.48 40.72 -26.08
CA ASN A 36 33.53 39.69 -25.63
C ASN A 36 34.23 38.48 -24.98
N THR A 37 35.42 38.14 -25.46
CA THR A 37 36.25 37.05 -24.93
C THR A 37 36.90 37.45 -23.60
N VAL A 38 37.48 38.65 -23.51
CA VAL A 38 38.01 39.21 -22.25
C VAL A 38 36.91 39.26 -21.18
N LYS A 39 35.73 39.78 -21.55
CA LYS A 39 34.54 39.84 -20.69
C LYS A 39 34.07 38.44 -20.26
N ALA A 40 34.06 37.47 -21.16
CA ALA A 40 33.65 36.09 -20.84
C ALA A 40 34.64 35.39 -19.89
N VAL A 41 35.95 35.63 -20.04
CA VAL A 41 36.99 35.07 -19.16
C VAL A 41 36.86 35.63 -17.74
N ILE A 42 36.74 36.96 -17.59
CA ILE A 42 36.61 37.60 -16.27
C ILE A 42 35.29 37.24 -15.58
N ILE A 43 34.19 37.15 -16.34
CA ILE A 43 32.89 36.69 -15.79
C ILE A 43 32.96 35.24 -15.32
N LYS A 44 33.61 34.35 -16.08
CA LYS A 44 33.79 32.96 -15.66
C LYS A 44 34.71 32.85 -14.44
N TRP A 45 35.81 33.60 -14.41
CA TRP A 45 36.72 33.65 -13.26
C TRP A 45 36.00 34.12 -11.98
N ARG A 46 35.17 35.17 -12.05
CA ARG A 46 34.33 35.63 -10.92
C ARG A 46 33.31 34.60 -10.43
N LYS A 47 32.83 33.72 -11.32
CA LYS A 47 31.79 32.72 -11.02
C LYS A 47 32.36 31.41 -10.44
N TYR A 48 33.53 30.97 -10.91
CA TYR A 48 34.08 29.66 -10.58
C TYR A 48 35.44 29.68 -9.87
N GLY A 49 36.12 30.83 -9.76
CA GLY A 49 37.51 30.90 -9.30
C GLY A 49 38.50 30.32 -10.35
N ALA A 50 39.79 30.31 -10.03
CA ALA A 50 40.85 29.83 -10.94
C ALA A 50 40.61 28.37 -11.42
N PRO A 51 41.02 28.00 -12.65
CA PRO A 51 40.37 26.90 -13.36
C PRO A 51 40.93 25.51 -12.97
N LEU A 52 40.09 24.71 -12.31
CA LEU A 52 40.11 23.25 -12.43
C LEU A 52 39.29 22.83 -13.66
N THR A 53 39.81 21.85 -14.37
CA THR A 53 39.36 21.30 -15.67
C THR A 53 37.84 21.18 -15.83
N LEU A 54 37.30 21.71 -16.93
CA LEU A 54 35.87 21.63 -17.28
C LEU A 54 35.55 20.27 -17.94
N PRO A 55 34.50 19.54 -17.53
CA PRO A 55 33.84 18.57 -18.39
C PRO A 55 32.91 19.27 -19.38
N THR A 56 32.89 18.75 -20.60
CA THR A 56 31.98 19.10 -21.68
C THR A 56 30.58 18.57 -21.40
N THR A 57 29.58 19.45 -21.36
CA THR A 57 28.18 19.35 -21.86
C THR A 57 27.26 20.29 -21.07
N GLY A 58 26.44 21.08 -21.78
CA GLY A 58 25.29 21.81 -21.22
C GLY A 58 25.56 23.15 -20.51
N ARG A 59 24.82 24.20 -20.88
CA ARG A 59 24.87 25.54 -20.27
C ARG A 59 23.63 25.75 -19.38
N PRO A 60 23.77 25.83 -18.04
CA PRO A 60 22.70 26.36 -17.20
C PRO A 60 22.62 27.90 -17.35
N SER A 61 21.40 28.40 -17.39
CA SER A 61 20.97 29.79 -17.58
C SER A 61 21.30 30.68 -16.38
N LYS A 62 21.31 32.01 -16.57
CA LYS A 62 21.52 33.01 -15.50
C LYS A 62 20.32 33.18 -14.55
N CYS A 63 19.17 32.59 -14.87
CA CYS A 63 18.09 32.39 -13.88
C CYS A 63 18.52 31.38 -12.81
N ASP A 64 19.34 30.39 -13.17
CA ASP A 64 19.62 29.21 -12.34
C ASP A 64 20.55 29.50 -11.14
N GLU A 65 21.20 30.67 -11.13
CA GLU A 65 22.18 31.01 -10.08
C GLU A 65 21.70 32.08 -9.11
N LYS A 66 20.76 32.94 -9.53
CA LYS A 66 20.06 33.87 -8.62
C LYS A 66 18.96 33.15 -7.81
N ILE A 67 18.40 32.07 -8.36
CA ILE A 67 17.55 31.09 -7.65
C ILE A 67 18.32 30.46 -6.48
N ARG A 68 19.58 30.03 -6.68
CA ARG A 68 20.38 29.31 -5.66
C ARG A 68 20.80 30.10 -4.42
N LYS A 69 20.88 31.43 -4.47
CA LYS A 69 21.26 32.26 -3.30
C LYS A 69 20.06 32.74 -2.46
N LEU A 70 18.85 32.78 -3.03
CA LEU A 70 17.61 33.03 -2.26
C LEU A 70 17.00 31.74 -1.69
N ASP A 71 17.27 30.59 -2.32
CA ASP A 71 16.75 29.28 -1.87
C ASP A 71 17.45 28.68 -0.64
N LYS A 72 18.66 29.15 -0.27
CA LYS A 72 19.44 28.58 0.85
C LYS A 72 19.10 29.18 2.23
N GLU A 73 18.52 30.38 2.29
CA GLU A 73 18.34 31.11 3.55
C GLU A 73 16.86 31.30 3.94
N ALA A 74 15.92 31.21 2.98
CA ALA A 74 14.49 31.45 3.24
C ALA A 74 13.63 30.18 3.32
N VAL A 75 14.19 28.97 3.20
CA VAL A 75 13.35 27.79 3.04
C VAL A 75 13.91 26.54 3.73
N LYS A 76 13.90 26.54 5.07
CA LYS A 76 13.35 25.37 5.78
C LYS A 76 11.84 25.35 5.48
N ARG A 77 11.46 25.09 4.22
CA ARG A 77 10.09 24.62 3.89
C ARG A 77 9.92 23.45 4.85
N PRO A 78 8.87 23.40 5.69
CA PRO A 78 8.55 22.15 6.34
C PRO A 78 8.55 21.13 5.22
N THR A 79 9.46 20.16 5.28
CA THR A 79 9.54 19.07 4.31
C THR A 79 8.12 18.55 4.24
N GLY A 80 7.46 18.80 3.10
CA GLY A 80 6.01 18.72 3.04
C GLY A 80 5.61 17.35 3.53
N LYS A 81 5.09 17.26 4.76
CA LYS A 81 4.51 16.03 5.25
C LYS A 81 3.52 15.66 4.16
N ALA A 82 3.70 14.52 3.51
CA ALA A 82 2.79 14.07 2.48
C ALA A 82 1.40 14.17 3.10
N VAL A 83 0.60 15.14 2.66
CA VAL A 83 -0.72 15.38 3.23
C VAL A 83 -1.52 14.17 2.80
N VAL A 84 -1.64 13.20 3.70
CA VAL A 84 -2.48 12.04 3.49
C VAL A 84 -3.87 12.62 3.28
N ARG A 85 -4.37 12.55 2.05
CA ARG A 85 -5.72 13.00 1.71
C ARG A 85 -6.69 12.04 2.37
N ARG A 86 -7.08 12.39 3.60
CA ARG A 86 -8.07 11.66 4.37
C ARG A 86 -9.46 12.11 3.95
N GLU A 87 -10.40 11.18 4.00
CA GLU A 87 -11.80 11.52 3.81
C GLU A 87 -12.28 12.37 4.97
N LEU A 88 -13.22 13.26 4.70
CA LEU A 88 -13.81 14.10 5.72
C LEU A 88 -14.52 13.23 6.78
N PRO A 89 -14.37 13.50 8.09
CA PRO A 89 -15.11 12.81 9.13
C PRO A 89 -16.61 12.81 8.86
N LYS A 90 -17.32 11.78 9.33
CA LYS A 90 -18.78 11.65 9.12
C LYS A 90 -19.51 12.85 9.72
N ASP A 91 -19.16 13.23 10.94
CA ASP A 91 -19.79 14.31 11.69
C ASP A 91 -19.69 15.65 10.94
N GLN A 92 -18.54 15.92 10.33
CA GLN A 92 -18.32 17.13 9.54
C GLN A 92 -19.14 17.13 8.24
N ARG A 93 -19.37 15.97 7.62
CA ARG A 93 -20.27 15.83 6.46
C ARG A 93 -21.72 16.01 6.83
N ASP A 94 -22.14 15.46 7.97
CA ASP A 94 -23.49 15.61 8.49
C ASP A 94 -23.77 17.08 8.83
N LEU A 95 -22.80 17.79 9.41
CA LEU A 95 -22.89 19.23 9.67
C LEU A 95 -23.04 20.07 8.39
N ILE A 96 -22.28 19.74 7.33
CA ILE A 96 -22.44 20.39 6.01
C ILE A 96 -23.89 20.22 5.51
N VAL A 97 -24.44 19.01 5.61
CA VAL A 97 -25.81 18.74 5.14
C VAL A 97 -26.85 19.48 5.99
N LYS A 98 -26.70 19.51 7.32
CA LYS A 98 -27.59 20.26 8.23
C LYS A 98 -27.63 21.76 7.90
N ARG A 99 -26.46 22.38 7.70
CA ARG A 99 -26.37 23.81 7.32
C ARG A 99 -26.97 24.08 5.95
N TYR A 100 -26.75 23.17 5.00
CA TYR A 100 -27.36 23.27 3.68
C TYR A 100 -28.89 23.17 3.73
N GLN A 101 -29.44 22.26 4.54
CA GLN A 101 -30.89 22.16 4.78
C GLN A 101 -31.48 23.41 5.45
N SER A 102 -30.69 24.11 6.25
CA SER A 102 -31.05 25.39 6.87
C SER A 102 -31.06 26.57 5.87
N GLY A 103 -30.74 26.32 4.59
CA GLY A 103 -30.74 27.32 3.52
C GLY A 103 -29.43 28.08 3.34
N GLU A 104 -28.34 27.68 4.02
CA GLU A 104 -27.05 28.33 3.85
C GLU A 104 -26.41 28.02 2.49
N GLY A 105 -25.87 29.04 1.83
CA GLY A 105 -25.15 28.88 0.56
C GLY A 105 -23.77 28.23 0.71
N TYR A 106 -23.31 27.54 -0.34
CA TYR A 106 -22.03 26.81 -0.35
C TYR A 106 -20.81 27.60 0.15
N LYS A 107 -20.72 28.89 -0.20
CA LYS A 107 -19.60 29.76 0.19
C LYS A 107 -19.60 30.10 1.69
N ARG A 108 -20.79 30.23 2.31
CA ARG A 108 -20.93 30.49 3.74
C ARG A 108 -20.51 29.28 4.56
N ILE A 109 -21.04 28.11 4.21
CA ILE A 109 -20.68 26.83 4.83
C ILE A 109 -19.18 26.56 4.74
N SER A 110 -18.58 26.81 3.57
CA SER A 110 -17.13 26.63 3.35
C SER A 110 -16.29 27.51 4.27
N LYS A 111 -16.64 28.80 4.41
CA LYS A 111 -15.91 29.73 5.29
C LYS A 111 -16.06 29.37 6.76
N GLU A 112 -17.26 28.99 7.18
CA GLU A 112 -17.54 28.74 8.60
C GLU A 112 -16.95 27.42 9.10
N LEU A 113 -16.87 26.41 8.24
CA LEU A 113 -16.29 25.10 8.59
C LEU A 113 -14.79 24.99 8.26
N ASP A 114 -14.19 26.02 7.67
CA ASP A 114 -12.83 26.01 7.11
C ASP A 114 -12.58 24.81 6.17
N ILE A 115 -13.56 24.52 5.32
CA ILE A 115 -13.49 23.43 4.34
C ILE A 115 -13.47 24.04 2.95
N SER A 116 -12.71 23.46 2.04
CA SER A 116 -12.71 23.92 0.65
C SER A 116 -14.13 23.88 0.04
N TRP A 117 -14.48 24.92 -0.70
CA TRP A 117 -15.78 25.04 -1.36
C TRP A 117 -16.07 23.84 -2.30
N ASN A 118 -15.05 23.32 -2.99
CA ASN A 118 -15.18 22.13 -3.83
C ASN A 118 -15.61 20.89 -3.03
N THR A 119 -15.08 20.71 -1.82
CA THR A 119 -15.45 19.59 -0.94
C THR A 119 -16.90 19.73 -0.48
N VAL A 120 -17.32 20.92 -0.04
CA VAL A 120 -18.71 21.19 0.35
C VAL A 120 -19.67 20.88 -0.81
N LYS A 121 -19.35 21.36 -2.02
CA LYS A 121 -20.12 21.07 -3.23
C LYS A 121 -20.18 19.57 -3.52
N ALA A 122 -19.07 18.85 -3.42
CA ALA A 122 -19.02 17.41 -3.67
C ALA A 122 -19.87 16.60 -2.66
N VAL A 123 -19.86 16.99 -1.38
CA VAL A 123 -20.68 16.37 -0.34
C VAL A 123 -22.17 16.58 -0.63
N ILE A 124 -22.59 17.80 -0.96
CA ILE A 124 -24.00 18.10 -1.23
C ILE A 124 -24.49 17.43 -2.51
N ILE A 125 -23.69 17.42 -3.58
CA ILE A 125 -24.05 16.68 -4.82
C ILE A 125 -24.24 15.19 -4.51
N LYS A 126 -23.33 14.58 -3.73
CA LYS A 126 -23.43 13.18 -3.34
C LYS A 126 -24.68 12.92 -2.50
N TRP A 127 -24.96 13.78 -1.52
CA TRP A 127 -26.13 13.68 -0.67
C TRP A 127 -27.43 13.82 -1.48
N ARG A 128 -27.51 14.76 -2.41
CA ARG A 128 -28.68 14.89 -3.31
C ARG A 128 -28.90 13.67 -4.20
N LYS A 129 -27.82 13.00 -4.62
CA LYS A 129 -27.90 11.82 -5.50
C LYS A 129 -28.27 10.52 -4.77
N TYR A 130 -27.68 10.29 -3.60
CA TYR A 130 -27.79 9.00 -2.90
C TYR A 130 -28.53 9.08 -1.55
N GLY A 131 -28.84 10.28 -1.05
CA GLY A 131 -29.44 10.50 0.27
C GLY A 131 -28.50 10.26 1.46
N THR A 132 -27.27 9.81 1.22
CA THR A 132 -26.33 9.40 2.27
C THR A 132 -25.13 10.34 2.40
N THR A 133 -24.69 10.58 3.63
CA THR A 133 -23.43 11.29 3.95
C THR A 133 -22.23 10.35 4.10
N LEU A 134 -22.49 9.05 4.27
CA LEU A 134 -21.47 8.01 4.37
C LEU A 134 -20.63 7.92 3.09
N THR A 135 -19.36 7.51 3.23
CA THR A 135 -18.55 7.22 2.05
C THR A 135 -19.00 5.89 1.49
N LEU A 136 -19.43 5.87 0.23
CA LEU A 136 -19.71 4.62 -0.47
C LEU A 136 -18.43 3.80 -0.59
N PRO A 137 -18.51 2.47 -0.47
CA PRO A 137 -17.36 1.61 -0.72
C PRO A 137 -16.84 1.89 -2.13
N ARG A 138 -15.51 1.95 -2.28
CA ARG A 138 -14.90 2.12 -3.59
C ARG A 138 -15.26 0.91 -4.44
N THR A 139 -15.76 1.15 -5.64
CA THR A 139 -15.84 0.11 -6.67
C THR A 139 -14.40 -0.27 -7.02
N GLY A 140 -13.95 -1.42 -6.51
CA GLY A 140 -12.63 -1.95 -6.81
C GLY A 140 -12.46 -2.22 -8.30
N ARG A 141 -11.27 -2.67 -8.70
CA ARG A 141 -11.01 -3.05 -10.08
C ARG A 141 -11.89 -4.26 -10.45
N PRO A 142 -12.62 -4.22 -11.58
CA PRO A 142 -13.41 -5.38 -12.02
C PRO A 142 -12.50 -6.57 -12.28
N TYR A 143 -13.03 -7.77 -12.01
CA TYR A 143 -12.29 -9.01 -12.22
C TYR A 143 -12.18 -9.33 -13.71
N LYS A 144 -11.08 -10.01 -14.11
CA LYS A 144 -10.86 -10.39 -15.51
C LYS A 144 -11.85 -11.47 -15.98
N CYS A 145 -12.22 -12.42 -15.10
CA CYS A 145 -13.25 -13.39 -15.45
C CYS A 145 -14.63 -12.87 -15.08
N ASN A 146 -15.58 -13.09 -15.97
CA ASN A 146 -16.98 -12.83 -15.70
C ASN A 146 -17.57 -13.91 -14.79
N GLU A 147 -18.67 -13.60 -14.11
CA GLU A 147 -19.33 -14.57 -13.24
C GLU A 147 -19.85 -15.81 -13.99
N LYS A 148 -20.22 -15.64 -15.27
CA LYS A 148 -20.58 -16.77 -16.13
C LYS A 148 -19.39 -17.71 -16.37
N THR A 149 -18.19 -17.16 -16.56
CA THR A 149 -17.00 -17.97 -16.85
C THR A 149 -16.44 -18.62 -15.58
N THR A 150 -16.54 -17.96 -14.41
CA THR A 150 -16.21 -18.59 -13.13
C THR A 150 -17.15 -19.77 -12.83
N ARG A 151 -18.46 -19.64 -13.06
CA ARG A 151 -19.42 -20.75 -12.89
C ARG A 151 -19.10 -21.93 -13.80
N LYS A 152 -18.73 -21.69 -15.06
CA LYS A 152 -18.31 -22.76 -15.99
C LYS A 152 -17.04 -23.46 -15.51
N LEU A 153 -16.03 -22.69 -15.08
CA LEU A 153 -14.79 -23.24 -14.53
C LEU A 153 -15.06 -24.17 -13.34
N VAL A 154 -15.86 -23.72 -12.37
CA VAL A 154 -16.18 -24.51 -11.17
C VAL A 154 -16.91 -25.80 -11.56
N LYS A 155 -17.85 -25.74 -12.52
CA LYS A 155 -18.52 -26.93 -13.04
C LYS A 155 -17.56 -27.90 -13.71
N GLU A 156 -16.64 -27.43 -14.55
CA GLU A 156 -15.66 -28.30 -15.19
C GLU A 156 -14.68 -28.93 -14.21
N ALA A 157 -14.21 -28.16 -13.21
CA ALA A 157 -13.35 -28.70 -12.16
C ALA A 157 -14.07 -29.74 -11.29
N ALA A 158 -15.37 -29.56 -11.04
CA ALA A 158 -16.19 -30.54 -10.31
C ALA A 158 -16.44 -31.82 -11.12
N LYS A 159 -16.62 -31.72 -12.44
CA LYS A 159 -16.75 -32.88 -13.33
C LYS A 159 -15.45 -33.67 -13.44
N ARG A 160 -14.31 -32.98 -13.52
CA ARG A 160 -12.98 -33.58 -13.70
C ARG A 160 -12.07 -33.19 -12.53
N PRO A 161 -12.23 -33.82 -11.35
CA PRO A 161 -11.49 -33.43 -10.14
C PRO A 161 -9.97 -33.69 -10.24
N THR A 162 -9.53 -34.54 -11.16
CA THR A 162 -8.12 -34.82 -11.44
C THR A 162 -7.49 -33.88 -12.47
N ALA A 163 -8.27 -32.99 -13.09
CA ALA A 163 -7.76 -32.07 -14.09
C ALA A 163 -6.72 -31.12 -13.49
N THR A 164 -5.62 -30.90 -14.21
CA THR A 164 -4.60 -29.96 -13.75
C THR A 164 -5.05 -28.51 -13.95
N LEU A 165 -4.48 -27.58 -13.17
CA LEU A 165 -4.82 -26.16 -13.32
C LEU A 165 -4.44 -25.59 -14.70
N LYS A 166 -3.46 -26.20 -15.39
CA LYS A 166 -3.07 -25.81 -16.76
C LYS A 166 -4.13 -26.22 -17.79
N GLU A 167 -4.68 -27.41 -17.67
CA GLU A 167 -5.81 -27.84 -18.52
C GLU A 167 -7.03 -26.93 -18.34
N LEU A 168 -7.33 -26.53 -17.10
CA LEU A 168 -8.39 -25.56 -16.81
C LEU A 168 -8.08 -24.16 -17.38
N GLN A 169 -6.80 -23.79 -17.47
CA GLN A 169 -6.37 -22.54 -18.10
C GLN A 169 -6.61 -22.56 -19.60
N GLU A 170 -6.29 -23.66 -20.27
CA GLU A 170 -6.56 -23.86 -21.70
C GLU A 170 -8.06 -23.85 -22.00
N TYR A 171 -8.87 -24.51 -21.16
CA TYR A 171 -10.33 -24.45 -21.23
C TYR A 171 -10.88 -23.02 -21.10
N LEU A 172 -10.31 -22.22 -20.21
CA LEU A 172 -10.70 -20.81 -20.08
C LEU A 172 -10.26 -19.98 -21.28
N ALA A 173 -9.07 -20.25 -21.84
CA ALA A 173 -8.58 -19.60 -23.03
C ALA A 173 -9.50 -19.86 -24.23
N SER A 174 -10.00 -21.09 -24.42
CA SER A 174 -10.98 -21.42 -25.46
C SER A 174 -12.34 -20.73 -25.24
N THR A 175 -12.71 -20.50 -23.98
CA THR A 175 -13.91 -19.74 -23.60
C THR A 175 -13.72 -18.20 -23.73
N GLY A 176 -12.51 -17.74 -24.07
CA GLY A 176 -12.18 -16.32 -24.27
C GLY A 176 -11.71 -15.58 -23.01
N CYS A 177 -11.34 -16.29 -21.94
CA CYS A 177 -10.81 -15.70 -20.70
C CYS A 177 -9.35 -16.13 -20.47
N VAL A 178 -8.41 -15.27 -20.82
CA VAL A 178 -6.98 -15.51 -20.56
C VAL A 178 -6.62 -15.07 -19.13
N VAL A 179 -6.41 -16.05 -18.25
CA VAL A 179 -6.02 -15.83 -16.85
C VAL A 179 -4.82 -16.67 -16.47
N HIS A 180 -4.11 -16.23 -15.42
CA HIS A 180 -2.98 -16.97 -14.86
C HIS A 180 -3.44 -18.13 -13.99
N VAL A 181 -2.63 -19.18 -13.87
CA VAL A 181 -2.91 -20.40 -13.08
C VAL A 181 -3.27 -20.09 -11.62
N THR A 182 -2.59 -19.12 -10.99
CA THR A 182 -2.88 -18.71 -9.60
C THR A 182 -4.26 -18.06 -9.45
N THR A 183 -4.72 -17.34 -10.47
CA THR A 183 -6.05 -16.74 -10.53
C THR A 183 -7.13 -17.82 -10.56
N ILE A 184 -6.90 -18.90 -11.31
CA ILE A 184 -7.76 -20.09 -11.38
C ILE A 184 -7.82 -20.80 -10.03
N SER A 185 -6.65 -21.08 -9.43
CA SER A 185 -6.57 -21.69 -8.10
C SER A 185 -7.32 -20.87 -7.04
N ARG A 186 -7.17 -19.54 -7.05
CA ARG A 186 -7.90 -18.65 -6.13
C ARG A 186 -9.42 -18.75 -6.32
N ILE A 187 -9.91 -18.78 -7.56
CA ILE A 187 -11.36 -18.95 -7.83
C ILE A 187 -11.85 -20.28 -7.24
N LEU A 188 -11.12 -21.38 -7.49
CA LEU A 188 -11.51 -22.72 -7.01
C LEU A 188 -11.52 -22.80 -5.48
N HIS A 189 -10.51 -22.20 -4.83
CA HIS A 189 -10.48 -22.13 -3.37
C HIS A 189 -11.64 -21.29 -2.80
N MET A 190 -11.99 -20.17 -3.44
CA MET A 190 -13.17 -19.37 -3.04
C MET A 190 -14.48 -20.13 -3.22
N SER A 191 -14.55 -21.06 -4.17
CA SER A 191 -15.71 -21.95 -4.36
C SER A 191 -15.66 -23.22 -3.51
N GLY A 192 -14.70 -23.35 -2.59
CA GLY A 192 -14.58 -24.53 -1.69
C GLY A 192 -14.00 -25.79 -2.33
N LEU A 193 -13.45 -25.69 -3.55
CA LEU A 193 -12.77 -26.81 -4.22
C LEU A 193 -11.28 -26.75 -3.89
N TRP A 194 -10.86 -27.62 -2.98
CA TRP A 194 -9.45 -27.80 -2.64
C TRP A 194 -8.90 -29.07 -3.29
N GLY A 195 -7.64 -29.03 -3.71
CA GLY A 195 -6.92 -30.21 -4.21
C GLY A 195 -6.55 -31.24 -3.13
N ARG A 196 -7.26 -31.25 -2.00
CA ARG A 196 -7.01 -32.14 -0.86
C ARG A 196 -8.18 -33.11 -0.75
N ALA A 197 -7.89 -34.41 -0.84
CA ALA A 197 -8.85 -35.45 -0.51
C ALA A 197 -8.66 -35.88 0.95
N ALA A 198 -9.75 -36.02 1.70
CA ALA A 198 -9.67 -36.63 3.02
C ALA A 198 -9.19 -38.08 2.86
N ARG A 199 -8.08 -38.42 3.52
CA ARG A 199 -7.57 -39.79 3.51
C ARG A 199 -8.50 -40.64 4.37
N LEU A 200 -9.17 -41.61 3.77
CA LEU A 200 -9.91 -42.62 4.52
C LEU A 200 -8.92 -43.31 5.48
N LYS A 201 -9.26 -43.37 6.76
CA LYS A 201 -8.46 -44.09 7.76
C LYS A 201 -8.35 -45.53 7.28
N THR A 202 -7.12 -46.00 7.02
CA THR A 202 -6.90 -47.38 6.61
C THR A 202 -7.50 -48.30 7.66
N PHE A 203 -8.33 -49.21 7.18
CA PHE A 203 -9.33 -49.89 7.97
C PHE A 203 -8.72 -50.66 9.16
N LEU A 204 -9.06 -50.26 10.39
CA LEU A 204 -8.88 -51.07 11.62
C LEU A 204 -9.84 -52.28 11.62
N LYS A 205 -9.83 -53.17 10.61
CA LYS A 205 -10.78 -54.31 10.54
C LYS A 205 -10.42 -55.39 11.53
N LYS A 206 -9.13 -55.55 11.78
CA LYS A 206 -8.62 -56.83 12.29
C LYS A 206 -8.78 -57.00 13.80
N ASN A 207 -8.86 -55.88 14.55
CA ASN A 207 -8.72 -55.93 16.02
C ASN A 207 -9.89 -55.30 16.79
N LEU A 208 -11.01 -54.94 16.13
CA LEU A 208 -12.18 -54.35 16.82
C LEU A 208 -12.81 -55.34 17.81
N LYS A 209 -12.83 -56.64 17.45
CA LYS A 209 -13.31 -57.70 18.34
C LYS A 209 -12.37 -57.90 19.53
N ASP A 210 -11.06 -57.86 19.31
CA ASP A 210 -10.07 -58.01 20.37
C ASP A 210 -10.07 -56.82 21.33
N GLN A 211 -10.24 -55.60 20.81
CA GLN A 211 -10.41 -54.39 21.63
C GLN A 211 -11.70 -54.43 22.45
N LEU A 212 -12.81 -54.88 21.84
CA LEU A 212 -14.08 -55.05 22.55
C LEU A 212 -13.99 -56.14 23.62
N ASN A 213 -13.36 -57.27 23.31
CA ASN A 213 -13.12 -58.34 24.27
C ASN A 213 -12.23 -57.86 25.42
N PHE A 214 -11.13 -57.17 25.11
CA PHE A 214 -10.26 -56.57 26.13
C PHE A 214 -11.04 -55.61 27.05
N ALA A 215 -11.86 -54.72 26.51
CA ALA A 215 -12.68 -53.81 27.31
C ALA A 215 -13.67 -54.56 28.22
N LYS A 216 -14.33 -55.61 27.72
CA LYS A 216 -15.22 -56.48 28.52
C LYS A 216 -14.47 -57.23 29.63
N THR A 217 -13.26 -57.73 29.34
CA THR A 217 -12.40 -58.40 30.33
C THR A 217 -11.92 -57.43 31.41
N GLN A 218 -11.57 -56.20 31.06
CA GLN A 218 -11.19 -55.18 32.06
C GLN A 218 -12.39 -54.75 32.91
N HIS A 219 -13.58 -54.62 32.32
CA HIS A 219 -14.77 -54.22 33.07
C HIS A 219 -15.25 -55.29 34.06
N SER A 220 -15.17 -56.58 33.68
CA SER A 220 -15.43 -57.70 34.61
C SER A 220 -14.37 -57.80 35.70
N ARG A 221 -13.09 -57.58 35.37
CA ARG A 221 -11.98 -57.57 36.34
C ARG A 221 -12.07 -56.42 37.36
N ALA A 222 -12.66 -55.28 36.99
CA ALA A 222 -12.96 -54.18 37.90
C ALA A 222 -14.13 -54.49 38.86
N ASN A 223 -15.03 -55.39 38.48
CA ASN A 223 -16.16 -55.84 39.32
C ASN A 223 -15.80 -57.03 40.24
N CYS A 224 -14.62 -57.63 40.10
CA CYS A 224 -14.13 -58.72 40.97
C CYS A 224 -13.32 -58.23 42.19
N VAL A 225 -13.22 -56.92 42.42
CA VAL A 225 -12.71 -56.41 43.71
C VAL A 225 -13.91 -56.40 44.65
N GLU A 226 -14.15 -57.54 45.29
CA GLU A 226 -15.03 -57.65 46.45
C GLU A 226 -14.65 -56.56 47.46
N ILE A 227 -15.58 -55.64 47.72
CA ILE A 227 -15.51 -54.79 48.91
C ILE A 227 -15.79 -55.73 50.08
N PRO A 228 -14.87 -55.88 51.06
CA PRO A 228 -15.11 -56.80 52.17
C PRO A 228 -16.35 -56.36 52.95
N GLU A 229 -17.23 -57.33 53.19
CA GLU A 229 -18.44 -57.23 53.98
C GLU A 229 -18.09 -56.78 55.41
N VAL A 230 -18.38 -55.52 55.74
CA VAL A 230 -18.31 -55.01 57.11
C VAL A 230 -19.51 -55.59 57.85
N THR A 231 -19.25 -56.59 58.69
CA THR A 231 -20.23 -57.12 59.64
C THR A 231 -20.38 -56.15 60.81
N GLU A 232 -21.47 -55.38 60.82
CA GLU A 232 -21.88 -54.59 61.99
C GLU A 232 -22.60 -55.51 63.00
N PRO A 233 -22.27 -55.46 64.30
CA PRO A 233 -22.88 -56.32 65.30
C PRO A 233 -24.26 -55.81 65.73
N GLU A 234 -25.26 -56.71 65.70
CA GLU A 234 -26.54 -56.50 66.36
C GLU A 234 -26.37 -56.47 67.89
N GLY A 235 -26.96 -55.45 68.54
CA GLY A 235 -26.89 -55.35 70.00
C GLY A 235 -27.59 -54.14 70.62
N SER A 236 -28.92 -54.20 70.65
CA SER A 236 -29.76 -53.71 71.76
C SER A 236 -29.89 -52.20 72.01
N ARG A 237 -31.10 -51.67 71.78
CA ARG A 237 -32.04 -51.24 72.85
C ARG A 237 -33.29 -50.60 72.25
N GLU A 238 -34.39 -51.32 72.36
CA GLU A 238 -35.74 -50.77 72.34
C GLU A 238 -35.88 -49.68 73.43
N LYS A 239 -36.41 -48.52 73.05
CA LYS A 239 -37.30 -47.75 73.92
C LYS A 239 -38.43 -47.15 73.09
N GLN A 240 -39.57 -47.81 73.24
CA GLN A 240 -40.92 -47.42 72.89
C GLN A 240 -41.36 -46.23 73.78
N ILE A 241 -41.74 -45.09 73.19
CA ILE A 241 -42.67 -44.05 73.73
C ILE A 241 -43.12 -43.25 72.47
N ASP A 242 -44.18 -43.58 71.76
CA ASP A 242 -45.64 -43.44 72.02
C ASP A 242 -46.16 -41.99 72.10
N GLN A 243 -47.03 -41.64 71.13
CA GLN A 243 -48.13 -40.63 71.12
C GLN A 243 -47.75 -39.13 71.28
N SER A 244 -48.32 -38.16 70.54
CA SER A 244 -49.52 -38.02 69.68
C SER A 244 -49.30 -36.97 68.59
#